data_AF-A0A8X8GBK4-F1
#
_entry.id   AF-A0A8X8GBK4-F1
#
_cell.length_a   1.000
_cell.length_b   1.000
_cell.length_c   1.000
_cell.angle_alpha   90.00
_cell.angle_beta   90.00
_cell.angle_gamma   90.00
#
_symmetry.space_group_name_H-M   'P 1'
#
loop_
_entity.id
_entity.type
_entity.pdbx_description
1 polymer ?
#
loop_
_entity_poly.entity_id
_entity_poly.type
_entity_poly.pdbx_seq_one_letter_code
_entity_poly.pdbx_strand_id
1 'polypeptide(L)'
;MAHQQQPAHAGHSVDESNAGSDAVPELRFPATLFPVSAAFASFVDQATGNRILPHDDVDWGDQITERMRQTPRSMSDFVAKTRAAATQAFHTDIGRHLTVKAYTIFGHLLTGNTTFSGQLHTHDRFMLVVSAPRHGGSYLTKELYRAVGMDHRQLPATFAHDGYPDASLRWTKQDFGQNLPMPKRTIQQTAEWLTMADWFFREAPKREGLRTIPKKATKMIYAAPFFREVFGPSAEWVVAVRHPAAACLSLVEKAGGMTNDGKFPQFPRSAIEQYVLSSWADDGISAQDVARMDYFTAYLHYWMRYHQIMAVNGLFSGNKRLRVLAYHPDQFESYLQEQHIRFGSGQQVEPMHVHSKTMQEVPHWVAQSQKALDGVAALWESYQVAFPMEAIALAL
;
A
#
# COMPACT_ATOMS: atom_id res chain seq x y z
N MET A 1 -68.13 -65.16 -33.08
CA MET A 1 -66.69 -65.47 -33.21
C MET A 1 -66.02 -64.22 -33.75
N ALA A 2 -65.59 -63.33 -32.85
CA ALA A 2 -64.21 -63.20 -32.32
C ALA A 2 -63.38 -62.26 -33.22
N HIS A 3 -63.31 -60.96 -32.88
CA HIS A 3 -62.21 -60.25 -32.18
C HIS A 3 -60.88 -60.27 -32.95
N GLN A 4 -60.43 -59.16 -33.55
CA GLN A 4 -59.77 -57.97 -32.96
C GLN A 4 -58.26 -58.18 -32.74
N GLN A 5 -57.41 -57.38 -33.42
CA GLN A 5 -56.38 -56.51 -32.83
C GLN A 5 -55.47 -55.87 -33.90
N GLN A 6 -55.34 -54.54 -33.80
CA GLN A 6 -54.31 -53.70 -34.42
C GLN A 6 -53.01 -53.74 -33.59
N PRO A 7 -51.83 -53.52 -34.17
CA PRO A 7 -50.63 -53.21 -33.40
C PRO A 7 -50.40 -51.70 -33.23
N ALA A 8 -49.83 -51.42 -32.05
CA ALA A 8 -49.63 -50.16 -31.36
C ALA A 8 -48.75 -49.09 -32.03
N HIS A 9 -49.07 -47.85 -31.64
CA HIS A 9 -48.26 -46.64 -31.71
C HIS A 9 -46.87 -46.78 -31.07
N ALA A 10 -45.87 -46.13 -31.67
CA ALA A 10 -44.76 -45.53 -30.95
C ALA A 10 -44.47 -44.16 -31.58
N GLY A 11 -45.11 -43.12 -31.05
CA GLY A 11 -44.74 -41.74 -31.30
C GLY A 11 -43.49 -41.43 -30.47
N HIS A 12 -42.36 -41.17 -31.13
CA HIS A 12 -41.27 -40.47 -30.48
C HIS A 12 -41.65 -38.99 -30.36
N SER A 13 -42.19 -38.63 -29.20
CA SER A 13 -42.15 -37.26 -28.71
C SER A 13 -40.69 -36.91 -28.49
N VAL A 14 -40.15 -36.06 -29.35
CA VAL A 14 -38.90 -35.35 -29.06
C VAL A 14 -39.24 -34.41 -27.91
N ASP A 15 -38.80 -34.80 -26.71
CA ASP A 15 -38.84 -33.99 -25.51
C ASP A 15 -37.89 -32.80 -25.71
N GLU A 16 -38.41 -31.68 -26.22
CA GLU A 16 -37.75 -30.37 -26.21
C GLU A 16 -37.80 -29.77 -24.79
N SER A 17 -37.32 -30.51 -23.79
CA SER A 17 -37.39 -30.09 -22.39
C SER A 17 -36.12 -30.44 -21.61
N ASN A 18 -34.95 -30.15 -22.18
CA ASN A 18 -33.74 -29.92 -21.39
C ASN A 18 -32.66 -29.21 -22.22
N ALA A 19 -32.94 -27.97 -22.61
CA ALA A 19 -31.86 -27.01 -22.76
C ALA A 19 -31.31 -26.78 -21.35
N GLY A 20 -30.34 -27.61 -20.95
CA GLY A 20 -29.57 -27.40 -19.73
C GLY A 20 -29.13 -25.95 -19.72
N SER A 21 -29.56 -25.20 -18.70
CA SER A 21 -29.10 -23.84 -18.50
C SER A 21 -27.58 -23.83 -18.67
N ASP A 22 -27.08 -23.11 -19.66
CA ASP A 22 -25.65 -22.87 -19.84
C ASP A 22 -25.09 -22.51 -18.47
N ALA A 23 -24.40 -23.46 -17.85
CA ALA A 23 -23.94 -23.32 -16.48
C ALA A 23 -22.83 -22.28 -16.53
N VAL A 24 -23.19 -21.02 -16.32
CA VAL A 24 -22.24 -19.92 -16.24
C VAL A 24 -21.29 -20.24 -15.08
N PRO A 25 -19.97 -20.36 -15.33
CA PRO A 25 -19.03 -20.66 -14.27
C PRO A 25 -19.13 -19.61 -13.15
N GLU A 26 -19.42 -20.05 -11.93
CA GLU A 26 -19.49 -19.18 -10.75
C GLU A 26 -18.13 -19.12 -10.04
N LEU A 27 -17.59 -17.91 -9.84
CA LEU A 27 -16.42 -17.70 -9.00
C LEU A 27 -16.84 -17.64 -7.53
N ARG A 28 -16.34 -18.58 -6.71
CA ARG A 28 -16.56 -18.61 -5.27
C ARG A 28 -15.27 -18.29 -4.52
N PHE A 29 -15.38 -17.49 -3.46
CA PHE A 29 -14.27 -17.14 -2.56
C PHE A 29 -14.51 -17.69 -1.15
N PRO A 30 -14.28 -18.99 -0.89
CA PRO A 30 -14.41 -19.53 0.46
C PRO A 30 -13.44 -18.83 1.41
N ALA A 31 -13.90 -18.43 2.60
CA ALA A 31 -13.05 -17.76 3.60
C ALA A 31 -11.84 -18.59 4.06
N THR A 32 -11.89 -19.92 3.89
CA THR A 32 -10.75 -20.82 4.13
C THR A 32 -9.63 -20.65 3.11
N LEU A 33 -10.00 -20.34 1.86
CA LEU A 33 -9.09 -20.12 0.74
C LEU A 33 -8.80 -18.64 0.50
N PHE A 34 -9.66 -17.74 0.94
CA PHE A 34 -9.49 -16.29 0.87
C PHE A 34 -9.87 -15.72 2.23
N PRO A 35 -9.02 -15.84 3.26
CA PRO A 35 -9.29 -15.17 4.52
C PRO A 35 -9.11 -13.66 4.33
N VAL A 36 -9.92 -12.85 5.00
CA VAL A 36 -9.70 -11.41 5.04
C VAL A 36 -8.34 -11.08 5.65
N SER A 37 -7.71 -9.99 5.20
CA SER A 37 -6.43 -9.56 5.78
C SER A 37 -6.58 -9.11 7.24
N ALA A 38 -5.48 -9.14 8.00
CA ALA A 38 -5.48 -8.67 9.38
C ALA A 38 -5.84 -7.19 9.52
N ALA A 39 -5.40 -6.35 8.56
CA ALA A 39 -5.76 -4.94 8.52
C ALA A 39 -7.26 -4.75 8.31
N PHE A 40 -7.86 -5.51 7.38
CA PHE A 40 -9.29 -5.46 7.14
C PHE A 40 -10.09 -6.02 8.32
N ALA A 41 -9.67 -7.14 8.91
CA ALA A 41 -10.31 -7.69 10.11
C ALA A 41 -10.34 -6.69 11.26
N SER A 42 -9.23 -5.96 11.49
CA SER A 42 -9.18 -4.87 12.47
C SER A 42 -10.14 -3.73 12.16
N PHE A 43 -10.27 -3.36 10.88
CA PHE A 43 -11.23 -2.36 10.43
C PHE A 43 -12.68 -2.81 10.66
N VAL A 44 -13.04 -4.03 10.27
CA VAL A 44 -14.42 -4.51 10.42
C VAL A 44 -14.76 -4.65 11.91
N ASP A 45 -13.85 -5.16 12.74
CA ASP A 45 -14.01 -5.24 14.20
C ASP A 45 -14.26 -3.85 14.83
N GLN A 46 -13.58 -2.81 14.33
CA GLN A 46 -13.83 -1.42 14.72
C GLN A 46 -15.20 -0.92 14.27
N ALA A 47 -15.54 -1.14 13.00
CA ALA A 47 -16.78 -0.67 12.37
C ALA A 47 -18.02 -1.30 13.03
N THR A 48 -17.90 -2.51 13.57
CA THR A 48 -18.97 -3.22 14.27
C THR A 48 -18.99 -2.96 15.78
N GLY A 49 -18.03 -2.19 16.32
CA GLY A 49 -17.96 -1.87 17.75
C GLY A 49 -17.51 -3.02 18.66
N ASN A 50 -17.00 -4.12 18.10
CA ASN A 50 -16.59 -5.31 18.85
C ASN A 50 -15.29 -5.08 19.65
N ARG A 51 -14.35 -4.30 19.10
CA ARG A 51 -13.08 -3.88 19.73
C ARG A 51 -12.25 -5.04 20.33
N ILE A 52 -12.23 -6.19 19.68
CA ILE A 52 -11.43 -7.36 20.07
C ILE A 52 -9.94 -7.12 19.81
N LEU A 53 -9.65 -6.41 18.71
CA LEU A 53 -8.29 -6.02 18.36
C LEU A 53 -7.95 -4.67 19.01
N PRO A 54 -6.74 -4.50 19.58
CA PRO A 54 -6.35 -3.25 20.19
C PRO A 54 -6.37 -2.12 19.15
N HIS A 55 -7.03 -1.02 19.51
CA HIS A 55 -6.93 0.24 18.79
C HIS A 55 -5.75 1.02 19.36
N ASP A 56 -4.72 1.20 18.56
CA ASP A 56 -3.62 2.07 18.94
C ASP A 56 -4.02 3.52 18.64
N ASP A 57 -4.33 4.28 19.70
CA ASP A 57 -4.60 5.73 19.72
C ASP A 57 -3.34 6.59 19.44
N VAL A 58 -2.42 6.09 18.60
CA VAL A 58 -1.18 6.83 18.31
C VAL A 58 -1.43 7.70 17.10
N ASP A 59 -1.23 9.02 17.27
CA ASP A 59 -1.15 9.97 16.16
C ASP A 59 0.00 9.59 15.24
N TRP A 60 -0.32 8.75 14.25
CA TRP A 60 0.65 8.20 13.30
C TRP A 60 1.26 9.26 12.39
N GLY A 61 0.65 10.45 12.34
CA GLY A 61 1.10 11.58 11.53
C GLY A 61 2.05 12.52 12.27
N ASP A 62 2.24 12.36 13.57
CA ASP A 62 3.16 13.19 14.36
C ASP A 62 4.63 12.76 14.10
N GLN A 63 5.39 13.65 13.47
CA GLN A 63 6.82 13.43 13.16
C GLN A 63 7.68 13.24 14.42
N ILE A 64 7.27 13.81 15.56
CA ILE A 64 8.05 13.88 16.79
C ILE A 64 7.76 12.68 17.69
N THR A 65 6.48 12.37 17.94
CA THR A 65 6.09 11.34 18.92
C THR A 65 5.83 9.95 18.34
N GLU A 66 5.79 9.80 17.02
CA GLU A 66 5.59 8.50 16.37
C GLU A 66 6.61 7.48 16.93
N ARG A 67 6.14 6.29 17.31
CA ARG A 67 7.00 5.18 17.75
C ARG A 67 6.89 4.03 16.76
N MET A 68 8.00 3.34 16.48
CA MET A 68 7.93 2.10 15.71
C MET A 68 7.27 1.02 16.55
N ARG A 69 6.20 0.41 16.01
CA ARG A 69 5.52 -0.69 16.69
C ARG A 69 6.48 -1.86 16.86
N GLN A 70 6.51 -2.40 18.07
CA GLN A 70 7.18 -3.66 18.32
C GLN A 70 6.39 -4.78 17.62
N THR A 71 7.09 -5.69 16.96
CA THR A 71 6.50 -6.89 16.38
C THR A 71 5.73 -7.67 17.46
N PRO A 72 4.54 -8.22 17.18
CA PRO A 72 3.80 -9.02 18.16
C PRO A 72 4.69 -10.11 18.76
N ARG A 73 4.66 -10.25 20.09
CA ARG A 73 5.48 -11.25 20.83
C ARG A 73 5.21 -12.69 20.40
N SER A 74 4.03 -12.96 19.84
CA SER A 74 3.61 -14.27 19.30
C SER A 74 2.79 -14.09 18.04
N MET A 75 3.27 -14.61 16.91
CA MET A 75 2.57 -14.56 15.63
C MET A 75 1.33 -15.46 15.62
N SER A 76 1.38 -16.62 16.26
CA SER A 76 0.24 -17.54 16.34
C SER A 76 -0.94 -16.92 17.09
N ASP A 77 -0.67 -16.22 18.18
CA ASP A 77 -1.72 -15.57 18.98
C ASP A 77 -2.36 -14.42 18.22
N PHE A 78 -1.55 -13.65 17.48
CA PHE A 78 -2.05 -12.58 16.63
C PHE A 78 -2.96 -13.12 15.52
N VAL A 79 -2.60 -14.23 14.89
CA VAL A 79 -3.42 -14.90 13.86
C VAL A 79 -4.73 -15.40 14.46
N ALA A 80 -4.69 -16.05 15.62
CA ALA A 80 -5.88 -16.55 16.29
C ALA A 80 -6.85 -15.42 16.64
N LYS A 81 -6.34 -14.31 17.22
CA LYS A 81 -7.14 -13.12 17.55
C LYS A 81 -7.73 -12.46 16.30
N THR A 82 -6.93 -12.32 15.24
CA THR A 82 -7.39 -11.76 13.96
C THR A 82 -8.54 -12.58 13.38
N ARG A 83 -8.41 -13.92 13.39
CA ARG A 83 -9.46 -14.81 12.91
C ARG A 83 -10.72 -14.71 13.77
N ALA A 84 -10.59 -14.69 15.09
CA ALA A 84 -11.72 -14.53 15.99
C ALA A 84 -12.45 -13.20 15.76
N ALA A 85 -11.70 -12.10 15.60
CA ALA A 85 -12.26 -10.79 15.29
C ALA A 85 -13.00 -10.77 13.95
N ALA A 86 -12.39 -11.32 12.88
CA ALA A 86 -13.05 -11.44 11.59
C ALA A 86 -14.34 -12.26 11.67
N THR A 87 -14.32 -13.41 12.34
CA THR A 87 -15.50 -14.27 12.51
C THR A 87 -16.62 -13.56 13.27
N GLN A 88 -16.31 -12.94 14.40
CA GLN A 88 -17.32 -12.23 15.20
C GLN A 88 -17.90 -11.04 14.45
N ALA A 89 -17.06 -10.27 13.76
CA ALA A 89 -17.52 -9.13 12.98
C ALA A 89 -18.43 -9.58 11.82
N PHE A 90 -18.14 -10.72 11.19
CA PHE A 90 -18.97 -11.31 10.13
C PHE A 90 -20.38 -11.71 10.60
N HIS A 91 -20.57 -11.98 11.89
CA HIS A 91 -21.89 -12.27 12.45
C HIS A 91 -22.79 -11.03 12.60
N THR A 92 -22.24 -9.82 12.43
CA THR A 92 -23.02 -8.58 12.39
C THR A 92 -23.43 -8.21 10.96
N ASP A 93 -24.51 -7.45 10.80
CA ASP A 93 -24.97 -7.03 9.47
C ASP A 93 -23.99 -6.09 8.77
N ILE A 94 -23.40 -5.14 9.52
CA ILE A 94 -22.37 -4.24 9.01
C ILE A 94 -21.14 -5.02 8.57
N GLY A 95 -20.64 -5.93 9.40
CA GLY A 95 -19.44 -6.68 9.06
C GLY A 95 -19.65 -7.64 7.89
N ARG A 96 -20.83 -8.26 7.79
CA ARG A 96 -21.21 -9.06 6.61
C ARG A 96 -21.26 -8.18 5.35
N HIS A 97 -21.92 -7.03 5.41
CA HIS A 97 -22.04 -6.11 4.28
C HIS A 97 -20.67 -5.64 3.77
N LEU A 98 -19.80 -5.17 4.66
CA LEU A 98 -18.44 -4.71 4.31
C LEU A 98 -17.60 -5.86 3.72
N THR A 99 -17.70 -7.06 4.29
CA THR A 99 -16.97 -8.23 3.80
C THR A 99 -17.44 -8.64 2.40
N VAL A 100 -18.75 -8.72 2.18
CA VAL A 100 -19.33 -9.01 0.85
C VAL A 100 -18.89 -7.96 -0.16
N LYS A 101 -18.95 -6.67 0.19
CA LYS A 101 -18.48 -5.58 -0.67
C LYS A 101 -17.02 -5.76 -1.07
N ALA A 102 -16.13 -6.11 -0.14
CA ALA A 102 -14.73 -6.36 -0.44
C ALA A 102 -14.54 -7.52 -1.42
N TYR A 103 -15.29 -8.64 -1.26
CA TYR A 103 -15.23 -9.76 -2.20
C TYR A 103 -15.83 -9.44 -3.57
N THR A 104 -16.89 -8.63 -3.62
CA THR A 104 -17.46 -8.15 -4.90
C THR A 104 -16.44 -7.30 -5.65
N ILE A 105 -15.80 -6.34 -4.98
CA ILE A 105 -14.72 -5.53 -5.58
C ILE A 105 -13.56 -6.44 -5.99
N PHE A 106 -13.18 -7.41 -5.16
CA PHE A 106 -12.12 -8.36 -5.49
C PHE A 106 -12.44 -9.14 -6.79
N GLY A 107 -13.67 -9.63 -6.95
CA GLY A 107 -14.13 -10.26 -8.19
C GLY A 107 -14.06 -9.34 -9.40
N HIS A 108 -14.46 -8.07 -9.26
CA HIS A 108 -14.34 -7.06 -10.33
C HIS A 108 -12.88 -6.82 -10.73
N LEU A 109 -11.98 -6.66 -9.75
CA LEU A 109 -10.56 -6.45 -10.01
C LEU A 109 -9.90 -7.68 -10.64
N LEU A 110 -10.23 -8.88 -10.16
CA LEU A 110 -9.68 -10.14 -10.67
C LEU A 110 -10.08 -10.41 -12.13
N THR A 111 -11.28 -9.97 -12.53
CA THR A 111 -11.83 -10.18 -13.87
C THR A 111 -11.56 -9.02 -14.83
N GLY A 112 -10.91 -7.94 -14.37
CA GLY A 112 -10.67 -6.75 -15.21
C GLY A 112 -11.98 -6.04 -15.61
N ASN A 113 -12.98 -6.00 -14.73
CA ASN A 113 -14.27 -5.41 -15.03
C ASN A 113 -14.17 -3.90 -15.27
N THR A 114 -14.18 -3.50 -16.55
CA THR A 114 -13.99 -2.10 -16.97
C THR A 114 -15.16 -1.19 -16.56
N THR A 115 -16.37 -1.73 -16.41
CA THR A 115 -17.53 -0.96 -15.92
C THR A 115 -17.31 -0.53 -14.48
N PHE A 116 -16.87 -1.45 -13.62
CA PHE A 116 -16.51 -1.12 -12.24
C PHE A 116 -15.38 -0.08 -12.18
N SER A 117 -14.30 -0.30 -12.93
CA SER A 117 -13.17 0.66 -12.96
C SER A 117 -13.62 2.04 -13.45
N GLY A 118 -14.43 2.09 -14.51
CA GLY A 118 -15.00 3.35 -15.01
C GLY A 118 -15.82 4.08 -13.96
N GLN A 119 -16.71 3.37 -13.24
CA GLN A 119 -17.49 3.95 -12.14
C GLN A 119 -16.58 4.50 -11.04
N LEU A 120 -15.58 3.72 -10.62
CA LEU A 120 -14.59 4.15 -9.63
C LEU A 120 -13.91 5.46 -10.07
N HIS A 121 -13.47 5.55 -11.32
CA HIS A 121 -12.77 6.73 -11.86
C HIS A 121 -13.68 7.95 -12.04
N THR A 122 -15.00 7.76 -12.16
CA THR A 122 -15.99 8.86 -12.21
C THR A 122 -16.44 9.36 -10.84
N HIS A 123 -16.14 8.63 -9.77
CA HIS A 123 -16.52 9.00 -8.41
C HIS A 123 -15.34 9.44 -7.55
N ASP A 124 -14.17 8.83 -7.77
CA ASP A 124 -13.01 8.98 -6.91
C ASP A 124 -11.78 9.52 -7.67
N ARG A 125 -11.01 10.34 -6.97
CA ARG A 125 -9.65 10.77 -7.33
C ARG A 125 -8.70 10.30 -6.24
N PHE A 126 -7.60 9.65 -6.62
CA PHE A 126 -6.61 9.18 -5.67
C PHE A 126 -5.38 10.08 -5.67
N MET A 127 -4.87 10.42 -4.48
CA MET A 127 -3.58 11.11 -4.32
C MET A 127 -2.61 10.17 -3.61
N LEU A 128 -1.67 9.62 -4.37
CA LEU A 128 -0.82 8.51 -3.94
C LEU A 128 0.58 9.04 -3.63
N VAL A 129 0.94 9.07 -2.34
CA VAL A 129 2.27 9.48 -1.87
C VAL A 129 3.20 8.28 -1.94
N VAL A 130 4.07 8.25 -2.94
CA VAL A 130 5.03 7.17 -3.18
C VAL A 130 6.41 7.60 -2.72
N SER A 131 6.94 6.93 -1.71
CA SER A 131 8.24 7.30 -1.15
C SER A 131 8.85 6.13 -0.41
N ALA A 132 10.17 5.95 -0.48
CA ALA A 132 10.81 5.00 0.43
C ALA A 132 10.59 5.43 1.90
N PRO A 133 10.64 4.50 2.86
CA PRO A 133 10.53 4.86 4.27
C PRO A 133 11.58 5.93 4.66
N ARG A 134 11.18 6.83 5.57
CA ARG A 134 11.97 8.00 6.04
C ARG A 134 12.16 9.14 5.02
N HIS A 135 11.40 9.13 3.92
CA HIS A 135 11.35 10.21 2.92
C HIS A 135 10.19 11.20 3.15
N GLY A 136 9.58 11.23 4.35
CA GLY A 136 8.50 12.18 4.67
C GLY A 136 7.11 11.82 4.18
N GLY A 137 6.89 10.61 3.64
CA GLY A 137 5.58 10.17 3.16
C GLY A 137 4.46 10.23 4.21
N SER A 138 4.75 10.02 5.50
CA SER A 138 3.74 10.15 6.57
C SER A 138 3.25 11.60 6.74
N TYR A 139 4.17 12.57 6.74
CA TYR A 139 3.85 13.99 6.85
C TYR A 139 3.04 14.47 5.63
N LEU A 140 3.49 14.15 4.41
CA LEU A 140 2.73 14.46 3.19
C LEU A 140 1.32 13.87 3.23
N THR A 141 1.18 12.62 3.66
CA THR A 141 -0.13 11.96 3.72
C THR A 141 -1.04 12.59 4.76
N LYS A 142 -0.52 12.94 5.95
CA LYS A 142 -1.25 13.65 6.99
C LYS A 142 -1.78 15.00 6.48
N GLU A 143 -0.92 15.83 5.90
CA GLU A 143 -1.33 17.15 5.42
C GLU A 143 -2.27 17.05 4.22
N LEU A 144 -2.13 16.04 3.36
CA LEU A 144 -3.11 15.77 2.31
C LEU A 144 -4.49 15.38 2.87
N TYR A 145 -4.57 14.61 3.97
CA TYR A 145 -5.85 14.36 4.64
C TYR A 145 -6.47 15.65 5.16
N ARG A 146 -5.68 16.50 5.82
CA ARG A 146 -6.13 17.81 6.30
C ARG A 146 -6.59 18.70 5.15
N ALA A 147 -5.89 18.69 4.02
CA ALA A 147 -6.24 19.44 2.82
C ALA A 147 -7.60 19.02 2.25
N VAL A 148 -7.94 17.72 2.25
CA VAL A 148 -9.25 17.25 1.80
C VAL A 148 -10.34 17.32 2.88
N GLY A 149 -10.07 17.95 4.03
CA GLY A 149 -11.03 18.17 5.11
C GLY A 149 -11.20 16.97 6.06
N MET A 150 -10.28 16.00 6.03
CA MET A 150 -10.32 14.83 6.90
C MET A 150 -9.42 15.03 8.13
N ASP A 151 -9.90 14.58 9.29
CA ASP A 151 -9.07 14.46 10.49
C ASP A 151 -8.27 13.15 10.43
N HIS A 152 -6.96 13.26 10.20
CA HIS A 152 -6.04 12.12 10.12
C HIS A 152 -6.05 11.22 11.37
N ARG A 153 -6.43 11.75 12.54
CA ARG A 153 -6.52 10.99 13.81
C ARG A 153 -7.73 10.05 13.84
N GLN A 154 -8.73 10.30 12.99
CA GLN A 154 -9.89 9.42 12.83
C GLN A 154 -9.62 8.27 11.84
N LEU A 155 -8.48 8.31 11.15
CA LEU A 155 -8.07 7.29 10.20
C LEU A 155 -7.06 6.34 10.86
N PRO A 156 -7.34 5.03 10.95
CA PRO A 156 -6.41 4.11 11.57
C PRO A 156 -5.13 3.99 10.76
N ALA A 157 -3.99 3.77 11.43
CA ALA A 157 -2.70 3.60 10.77
C ALA A 157 -2.70 2.46 9.74
N THR A 158 -3.51 1.42 9.94
CA THR A 158 -3.70 0.32 8.96
C THR A 158 -4.32 0.79 7.64
N PHE A 159 -5.16 1.82 7.67
CA PHE A 159 -5.71 2.47 6.48
C PHE A 159 -4.73 3.48 5.86
N ALA A 160 -4.12 4.33 6.70
CA ALA A 160 -3.34 5.49 6.24
C ALA A 160 -1.91 5.13 5.81
N HIS A 161 -1.25 4.23 6.54
CA HIS A 161 0.18 3.97 6.43
C HIS A 161 0.53 2.95 5.31
N ASP A 162 1.80 2.77 5.03
CA ASP A 162 2.36 2.11 3.83
C ASP A 162 2.39 0.57 3.85
N GLY A 163 1.83 -0.06 4.88
CA GLY A 163 1.80 -1.51 4.99
C GLY A 163 0.75 -2.21 4.12
N TYR A 164 -0.23 -1.45 3.62
CA TYR A 164 -1.49 -2.01 3.12
C TYR A 164 -2.14 -1.11 2.05
N PRO A 165 -2.50 -1.59 0.85
CA PRO A 165 -2.32 -2.95 0.36
C PRO A 165 -0.84 -3.36 0.26
N ASP A 166 -0.53 -4.64 0.53
CA ASP A 166 0.81 -5.18 0.32
C ASP A 166 1.02 -5.52 -1.16
N ALA A 167 2.21 -5.20 -1.66
CA ALA A 167 2.68 -5.60 -2.99
C ALA A 167 4.15 -5.99 -2.89
N SER A 168 4.55 -6.98 -3.68
CA SER A 168 5.92 -7.51 -3.70
C SER A 168 6.26 -8.05 -5.07
N LEU A 169 7.56 -8.08 -5.40
CA LEU A 169 8.04 -8.70 -6.64
C LEU A 169 7.95 -10.25 -6.61
N ARG A 170 7.87 -10.84 -5.42
CA ARG A 170 7.76 -12.30 -5.28
C ARG A 170 6.37 -12.77 -5.66
N TRP A 171 6.31 -13.82 -6.48
CA TRP A 171 5.06 -14.49 -6.83
C TRP A 171 4.36 -15.08 -5.61
N THR A 172 5.10 -15.66 -4.66
CA THR A 172 4.55 -16.18 -3.40
C THR A 172 5.28 -15.58 -2.20
N LYS A 173 4.54 -15.36 -1.12
CA LYS A 173 5.08 -14.92 0.16
C LYS A 173 4.41 -15.69 1.27
N GLN A 174 5.21 -16.11 2.26
CA GLN A 174 4.67 -16.71 3.46
C GLN A 174 4.01 -15.60 4.30
N ASP A 175 2.71 -15.74 4.53
CA ASP A 175 1.93 -14.83 5.36
C ASP A 175 1.14 -15.68 6.35
N PHE A 176 1.35 -15.47 7.65
CA PHE A 176 0.64 -16.19 8.71
C PHE A 176 0.66 -17.73 8.56
N GLY A 177 1.79 -18.28 8.08
CA GLY A 177 1.96 -19.73 7.89
C GLY A 177 1.38 -20.29 6.59
N GLN A 178 0.82 -19.45 5.71
CA GLN A 178 0.34 -19.85 4.38
C GLN A 178 1.21 -19.23 3.28
N ASN A 179 1.47 -19.99 2.21
CA ASN A 179 2.04 -19.44 0.99
C ASN A 179 0.92 -18.80 0.17
N LEU A 180 0.89 -17.47 0.11
CA LEU A 180 -0.11 -16.74 -0.65
C LEU A 180 0.50 -16.18 -1.93
N PRO A 181 -0.13 -16.39 -3.09
CA PRO A 181 0.33 -15.76 -4.32
C PRO A 181 0.07 -14.25 -4.27
N MET A 182 0.98 -13.46 -4.85
CA MET A 182 0.93 -12.01 -4.87
C MET A 182 -0.40 -11.48 -5.43
N PRO A 183 -0.96 -12.00 -6.55
CA PRO A 183 -2.26 -11.54 -7.03
C PRO A 183 -3.37 -11.70 -5.98
N LYS A 184 -3.38 -12.81 -5.23
CA LYS A 184 -4.34 -12.99 -4.12
C LYS A 184 -4.12 -11.91 -3.06
N ARG A 185 -2.89 -11.65 -2.66
CA ARG A 185 -2.61 -10.65 -1.61
C ARG A 185 -2.88 -9.23 -2.09
N THR A 186 -2.27 -8.81 -3.18
CA THR A 186 -2.32 -7.43 -3.68
C THR A 186 -3.71 -7.07 -4.16
N ILE A 187 -4.39 -7.92 -4.94
CA ILE A 187 -5.71 -7.58 -5.47
C ILE A 187 -6.77 -7.63 -4.37
N GLN A 188 -6.78 -8.67 -3.51
CA GLN A 188 -7.74 -8.76 -2.41
C GLN A 188 -7.55 -7.60 -1.40
N GLN A 189 -6.31 -7.29 -0.99
CA GLN A 189 -6.07 -6.18 -0.07
C GLN A 189 -6.38 -4.83 -0.70
N THR A 190 -6.25 -4.68 -2.03
CA THR A 190 -6.71 -3.48 -2.73
C THR A 190 -8.22 -3.36 -2.68
N ALA A 191 -8.96 -4.45 -2.89
CA ALA A 191 -10.43 -4.47 -2.78
C ALA A 191 -10.93 -4.16 -1.36
N GLU A 192 -10.28 -4.75 -0.36
CA GLU A 192 -10.52 -4.47 1.05
C GLU A 192 -10.18 -3.01 1.38
N TRP A 193 -9.06 -2.47 0.89
CA TRP A 193 -8.70 -1.05 1.07
C TRP A 193 -9.69 -0.10 0.39
N LEU A 194 -10.18 -0.42 -0.82
CA LEU A 194 -11.22 0.37 -1.49
C LEU A 194 -12.53 0.37 -0.70
N THR A 195 -12.88 -0.75 -0.06
CA THR A 195 -14.01 -0.84 0.88
C THR A 195 -13.80 0.09 2.08
N MET A 196 -12.60 0.09 2.67
CA MET A 196 -12.25 0.98 3.78
C MET A 196 -12.26 2.45 3.34
N ALA A 197 -11.72 2.76 2.17
CA ALA A 197 -11.67 4.10 1.61
C ALA A 197 -13.08 4.65 1.41
N ASP A 198 -13.97 3.84 0.85
CA ASP A 198 -15.37 4.22 0.70
C ASP A 198 -16.04 4.46 2.06
N TRP A 199 -15.79 3.61 3.06
CA TRP A 199 -16.31 3.82 4.40
C TRP A 199 -15.80 5.12 5.03
N PHE A 200 -14.49 5.33 5.09
CA PHE A 200 -13.90 6.49 5.77
C PHE A 200 -14.18 7.82 5.05
N PHE A 201 -14.32 7.80 3.72
CA PHE A 201 -14.55 9.00 2.93
C PHE A 201 -16.00 9.14 2.43
N ARG A 202 -16.97 8.34 2.92
CA ARG A 202 -18.37 8.40 2.45
C ARG A 202 -19.00 9.79 2.55
N GLU A 203 -18.63 10.56 3.59
CA GLU A 203 -19.10 11.93 3.82
C GLU A 203 -18.09 13.00 3.34
N ALA A 204 -16.99 12.59 2.71
CA ALA A 204 -15.96 13.55 2.28
C ALA A 204 -16.51 14.45 1.16
N PRO A 205 -16.20 15.76 1.20
CA PRO A 205 -16.71 16.70 0.22
C PRO A 205 -16.19 16.36 -1.18
N LYS A 206 -17.09 16.39 -2.16
CA LYS A 206 -16.72 16.23 -3.57
C LYS A 206 -16.27 17.57 -4.14
N ARG A 207 -15.10 17.60 -4.75
CA ARG A 207 -14.56 18.75 -5.48
C ARG A 207 -14.43 18.34 -6.94
N GLU A 208 -14.93 19.19 -7.85
CA GLU A 208 -14.99 18.87 -9.29
C GLU A 208 -15.76 17.56 -9.56
N GLY A 209 -16.78 17.26 -8.75
CA GLY A 209 -17.57 16.04 -8.85
C GLY A 209 -16.91 14.77 -8.28
N LEU A 210 -15.65 14.83 -7.86
CA LEU A 210 -14.88 13.68 -7.36
C LEU A 210 -14.60 13.78 -5.86
N ARG A 211 -14.64 12.63 -5.19
CA ARG A 211 -14.13 12.46 -3.84
C ARG A 211 -12.63 12.21 -3.90
N THR A 212 -11.84 12.99 -3.17
CA THR A 212 -10.38 12.86 -3.19
C THR A 212 -9.89 12.02 -2.00
N ILE A 213 -9.14 10.96 -2.29
CA ILE A 213 -8.68 9.98 -1.30
C ILE A 213 -7.15 9.92 -1.29
N PRO A 214 -6.49 10.55 -0.30
CA PRO A 214 -5.05 10.43 -0.12
C PRO A 214 -4.63 9.05 0.42
N LYS A 215 -3.47 8.57 -0.01
CA LYS A 215 -2.89 7.32 0.47
C LYS A 215 -1.38 7.33 0.41
N LYS A 216 -0.72 6.96 1.50
CA LYS A 216 0.68 6.56 1.49
C LYS A 216 0.84 5.22 0.76
N ALA A 217 1.60 5.24 -0.32
CA ALA A 217 1.64 4.23 -1.36
C ALA A 217 3.05 3.62 -1.57
N THR A 218 3.89 3.57 -0.52
CA THR A 218 5.30 3.12 -0.59
C THR A 218 5.47 1.81 -1.37
N LYS A 219 4.60 0.81 -1.17
CA LYS A 219 4.72 -0.51 -1.80
C LYS A 219 4.09 -0.61 -3.19
N MET A 220 3.30 0.39 -3.61
CA MET A 220 2.60 0.31 -4.89
C MET A 220 3.57 0.26 -6.08
N ILE A 221 4.83 0.69 -5.91
CA ILE A 221 5.88 0.56 -6.92
C ILE A 221 6.15 -0.89 -7.35
N TYR A 222 5.84 -1.89 -6.50
CA TYR A 222 6.08 -3.30 -6.81
C TYR A 222 5.02 -3.89 -7.74
N ALA A 223 3.89 -3.21 -7.94
CA ALA A 223 2.85 -3.57 -8.90
C ALA A 223 2.24 -2.32 -9.55
N ALA A 224 3.08 -1.35 -9.93
CA ALA A 224 2.61 -0.04 -10.37
C ALA A 224 1.64 -0.07 -11.57
N PRO A 225 1.76 -0.97 -12.57
CA PRO A 225 0.81 -1.03 -13.67
C PRO A 225 -0.61 -1.38 -13.19
N PHE A 226 -0.72 -2.36 -12.29
CA PHE A 226 -1.98 -2.73 -11.65
C PHE A 226 -2.60 -1.54 -10.92
N PHE A 227 -1.85 -0.85 -10.05
CA PHE A 227 -2.40 0.27 -9.29
C PHE A 227 -2.76 1.47 -10.18
N ARG A 228 -2.00 1.73 -11.25
CA ARG A 228 -2.33 2.79 -12.22
C ARG A 228 -3.63 2.51 -12.96
N GLU A 229 -3.87 1.25 -13.31
CA GLU A 229 -5.12 0.85 -13.97
C GLU A 229 -6.30 0.94 -13.00
N VAL A 230 -6.14 0.43 -11.78
CA VAL A 230 -7.21 0.44 -10.76
C VAL A 230 -7.57 1.86 -10.34
N PHE A 231 -6.61 2.72 -10.03
CA PHE A 231 -6.90 4.09 -9.58
C PHE A 231 -7.17 5.07 -10.72
N GLY A 232 -6.84 4.69 -11.95
CA GLY A 232 -7.27 5.37 -13.16
C GLY A 232 -6.49 6.64 -13.52
N PRO A 233 -6.91 7.30 -14.62
CA PRO A 233 -6.17 8.42 -15.21
C PRO A 233 -6.20 9.71 -14.40
N SER A 234 -7.11 9.81 -13.42
CA SER A 234 -7.21 10.95 -12.50
C SER A 234 -6.29 10.82 -11.28
N ALA A 235 -5.65 9.66 -11.07
CA ALA A 235 -4.75 9.45 -9.95
C ALA A 235 -3.51 10.37 -10.06
N GLU A 236 -3.19 11.04 -8.95
CA GLU A 236 -2.03 11.91 -8.79
C GLU A 236 -0.95 11.17 -7.99
N TRP A 237 0.28 11.16 -8.48
CA TRP A 237 1.38 10.39 -7.91
C TRP A 237 2.44 11.34 -7.38
N VAL A 238 2.54 11.46 -6.06
CA VAL A 238 3.47 12.37 -5.40
C VAL A 238 4.68 11.57 -4.93
N VAL A 239 5.80 11.70 -5.63
CA VAL A 239 7.04 10.98 -5.36
C VAL A 239 7.93 11.80 -4.45
N ALA A 240 8.17 11.32 -3.23
CA ALA A 240 9.06 12.01 -2.28
C ALA A 240 10.45 11.36 -2.23
N VAL A 241 11.49 12.18 -2.41
CA VAL A 241 12.89 11.73 -2.51
C VAL A 241 13.72 12.38 -1.41
N ARG A 242 14.44 11.57 -0.63
CA ARG A 242 15.41 12.03 0.36
C ARG A 242 16.77 11.41 0.06
N HIS A 243 17.83 12.15 0.37
CA HIS A 243 19.20 11.67 0.27
C HIS A 243 19.39 10.39 1.11
N PRO A 244 20.02 9.32 0.57
CA PRO A 244 20.11 8.02 1.25
C PRO A 244 20.84 8.09 2.60
N ALA A 245 21.91 8.88 2.73
CA ALA A 245 22.61 9.06 4.00
C ALA A 245 21.70 9.62 5.11
N ALA A 246 20.97 10.70 4.83
CA ALA A 246 20.04 11.32 5.78
C ALA A 246 18.86 10.39 6.12
N ALA A 247 18.34 9.68 5.12
CA ALA A 247 17.27 8.71 5.32
C ALA A 247 17.72 7.51 6.17
N CYS A 248 18.95 7.02 5.95
CA CYS A 248 19.57 5.96 6.75
C CYS A 248 19.84 6.40 8.19
N LEU A 249 20.39 7.60 8.39
CA LEU A 249 20.61 8.13 9.74
C LEU A 249 19.30 8.22 10.51
N SER A 250 18.24 8.72 9.86
CA SER A 250 16.90 8.76 10.47
C SER A 250 16.34 7.36 10.77
N LEU A 251 16.68 6.34 9.98
CA LEU A 251 16.34 4.95 10.29
C LEU A 251 17.09 4.46 11.53
N VAL A 252 18.40 4.70 11.59
CA VAL A 252 19.26 4.30 12.72
C VAL A 252 18.72 4.89 14.02
N GLU A 253 18.46 6.19 14.07
CA GLU A 253 17.90 6.87 15.24
C GLU A 253 16.56 6.25 15.65
N LYS A 254 15.66 6.06 14.68
CA LYS A 254 14.32 5.52 14.93
C LYS A 254 14.35 4.05 15.38
N ALA A 255 15.34 3.29 14.93
CA ALA A 255 15.56 1.89 15.31
C ALA A 255 16.23 1.72 16.69
N GLY A 256 16.47 2.84 17.41
CA GLY A 256 17.08 2.83 18.74
C GLY A 256 18.61 3.02 18.73
N GLY A 257 19.17 3.52 17.64
CA GLY A 257 20.60 3.81 17.48
C GLY A 257 21.35 2.80 16.61
N MET A 258 22.62 3.09 16.39
CA MET A 258 23.54 2.23 15.64
C MET A 258 23.78 0.92 16.39
N THR A 259 24.00 -0.18 15.66
CA THR A 259 24.43 -1.43 16.30
C THR A 259 25.86 -1.26 16.85
N ASN A 260 26.21 -2.00 17.89
CA ASN A 260 27.52 -1.86 18.55
C ASN A 260 28.71 -2.11 17.61
N ASP A 261 28.52 -2.91 16.57
CA ASP A 261 29.52 -3.28 15.57
C ASP A 261 29.43 -2.46 14.26
N GLY A 262 28.47 -1.53 14.17
CA GLY A 262 28.22 -0.73 12.96
C GLY A 262 27.68 -1.54 11.76
N LYS A 263 27.33 -2.82 11.96
CA LYS A 263 26.83 -3.72 10.92
C LYS A 263 25.31 -3.73 10.85
N PHE A 264 24.77 -4.21 9.74
CA PHE A 264 23.33 -4.37 9.64
C PHE A 264 22.85 -5.52 10.55
N PRO A 265 21.73 -5.40 11.29
CA PRO A 265 21.28 -6.46 12.18
C PRO A 265 20.74 -7.67 11.39
N GLN A 266 21.19 -8.88 11.76
CA GLN A 266 20.65 -10.13 11.21
C GLN A 266 19.14 -10.28 11.48
N PHE A 267 18.70 -9.83 12.65
CA PHE A 267 17.30 -9.82 13.08
C PHE A 267 16.79 -8.38 13.07
N PRO A 268 15.88 -8.01 12.15
CA PRO A 268 15.35 -6.65 12.08
C PRO A 268 14.72 -6.20 13.40
N ARG A 269 15.09 -5.00 13.81
CA ARG A 269 14.52 -4.28 14.96
C ARG A 269 13.30 -3.45 14.56
N SER A 270 13.10 -3.27 13.25
CA SER A 270 11.99 -2.51 12.68
C SER A 270 11.47 -3.09 11.36
N ALA A 271 10.25 -2.67 10.97
CA ALA A 271 9.67 -3.01 9.68
C ALA A 271 10.51 -2.48 8.50
N ILE A 272 11.19 -1.35 8.65
CA ILE A 272 12.03 -0.78 7.60
C ILE A 272 13.30 -1.61 7.42
N GLU A 273 13.94 -2.05 8.51
CA GLU A 273 15.08 -2.97 8.42
C GLU A 273 14.68 -4.31 7.79
N GLN A 274 13.46 -4.80 8.03
CA GLN A 274 12.91 -5.96 7.35
C GLN A 274 12.79 -5.72 5.82
N TYR A 275 12.45 -4.52 5.37
CA TYR A 275 12.42 -4.19 3.94
C TYR A 275 13.82 -4.20 3.32
N VAL A 276 14.84 -3.72 4.06
CA VAL A 276 16.24 -3.79 3.62
C VAL A 276 16.66 -5.25 3.43
N LEU A 277 16.42 -6.12 4.41
CA LEU A 277 16.71 -7.56 4.26
C LEU A 277 15.93 -8.20 3.12
N SER A 278 14.67 -7.81 2.92
CA SER A 278 13.83 -8.37 1.85
C SER A 278 14.37 -7.99 0.47
N SER A 279 14.85 -6.76 0.30
CA SER A 279 15.48 -6.28 -0.95
C SER A 279 16.74 -7.08 -1.29
N TRP A 280 17.60 -7.34 -0.31
CA TRP A 280 18.77 -8.20 -0.52
C TRP A 280 18.41 -9.65 -0.83
N ALA A 281 17.38 -10.17 -0.16
CA ALA A 281 16.90 -11.53 -0.41
C ALA A 281 16.28 -11.69 -1.80
N ASP A 282 15.71 -10.63 -2.39
CA ASP A 282 15.24 -10.63 -3.78
C ASP A 282 16.39 -10.72 -4.79
N ASP A 283 17.58 -10.25 -4.40
CA ASP A 283 18.82 -10.39 -5.17
C ASP A 283 19.63 -11.64 -4.77
N GLY A 284 19.03 -12.55 -3.98
CA GLY A 284 19.60 -13.84 -3.62
C GLY A 284 20.59 -13.83 -2.44
N ILE A 285 20.71 -12.72 -1.71
CA ILE A 285 21.64 -12.60 -0.58
C ILE A 285 20.95 -12.93 0.74
N SER A 286 21.59 -13.78 1.56
CA SER A 286 21.03 -14.23 2.83
C SER A 286 21.10 -13.15 3.92
N ALA A 287 20.20 -13.20 4.90
CA ALA A 287 20.25 -12.29 6.05
C ALA A 287 21.56 -12.40 6.87
N GLN A 288 22.18 -13.58 6.88
CA GLN A 288 23.47 -13.79 7.53
C GLN A 288 24.60 -13.05 6.81
N ASP A 289 24.57 -13.00 5.48
CA ASP A 289 25.58 -12.29 4.70
C ASP A 289 25.36 -10.78 4.78
N VAL A 290 24.10 -10.31 4.75
CA VAL A 290 23.78 -8.89 4.97
C VAL A 290 24.24 -8.44 6.36
N ALA A 291 24.14 -9.30 7.37
CA ALA A 291 24.58 -8.97 8.72
C ALA A 291 26.10 -8.74 8.87
N ARG A 292 26.89 -9.12 7.87
CA ARG A 292 28.34 -8.84 7.81
C ARG A 292 28.66 -7.50 7.13
N MET A 293 27.68 -6.90 6.46
CA MET A 293 27.83 -5.62 5.76
C MET A 293 27.72 -4.45 6.74
N ASP A 294 28.40 -3.36 6.43
CA ASP A 294 28.17 -2.08 7.13
C ASP A 294 26.71 -1.66 6.98
N TYR A 295 26.15 -1.07 8.03
CA TYR A 295 24.73 -0.72 8.09
C TYR A 295 24.30 0.12 6.87
N PHE A 296 25.09 1.15 6.54
CA PHE A 296 24.78 2.03 5.42
C PHE A 296 24.92 1.34 4.07
N THR A 297 25.89 0.44 3.90
CA THR A 297 26.04 -0.34 2.66
C THR A 297 24.79 -1.20 2.40
N ALA A 298 24.29 -1.87 3.44
CA ALA A 298 23.05 -2.65 3.32
C ALA A 298 21.84 -1.76 3.00
N TYR A 299 21.71 -0.60 3.65
CA TYR A 299 20.61 0.34 3.40
C TYR A 299 20.68 1.00 2.02
N LEU A 300 21.88 1.38 1.56
CA LEU A 300 22.07 2.06 0.28
C LEU A 300 21.60 1.20 -0.89
N HIS A 301 21.84 -0.12 -0.82
CA HIS A 301 21.29 -1.08 -1.78
C HIS A 301 19.76 -1.03 -1.83
N TYR A 302 19.10 -1.10 -0.67
CA TYR A 302 17.65 -0.98 -0.59
C TYR A 302 17.14 0.33 -1.21
N TRP A 303 17.77 1.46 -0.86
CA TRP A 303 17.42 2.77 -1.41
C TRP A 303 17.54 2.77 -2.94
N MET A 304 18.65 2.24 -3.48
CA MET A 304 18.86 2.12 -4.93
C MET A 304 17.79 1.26 -5.59
N ARG A 305 17.58 0.03 -5.08
CA ARG A 305 16.59 -0.91 -5.64
C ARG A 305 15.20 -0.33 -5.62
N TYR A 306 14.81 0.38 -4.57
CA TYR A 306 13.51 1.04 -4.48
C TYR A 306 13.30 2.04 -5.63
N HIS A 307 14.27 2.93 -5.89
CA HIS A 307 14.16 3.93 -6.95
C HIS A 307 14.32 3.33 -8.35
N GLN A 308 15.08 2.24 -8.48
CA GLN A 308 15.16 1.47 -9.72
C GLN A 308 13.82 0.81 -10.05
N ILE A 309 13.21 0.10 -9.10
CA ILE A 309 11.90 -0.53 -9.27
C ILE A 309 10.84 0.52 -9.59
N MET A 310 10.87 1.67 -8.92
CA MET A 310 9.98 2.78 -9.23
C MET A 310 10.05 3.19 -10.71
N ALA A 311 11.26 3.34 -11.25
CA ALA A 311 11.45 3.72 -12.64
C ALA A 311 11.01 2.59 -13.60
N VAL A 312 11.51 1.37 -13.40
CA VAL A 312 11.36 0.29 -14.39
C VAL A 312 10.01 -0.42 -14.33
N ASN A 313 9.33 -0.40 -13.18
CA ASN A 313 8.09 -1.13 -12.99
C ASN A 313 6.85 -0.32 -13.38
N GLY A 314 7.00 0.65 -14.29
CA GLY A 314 5.87 1.32 -14.95
C GLY A 314 5.21 2.45 -14.15
N LEU A 315 5.77 2.93 -13.04
CA LEU A 315 5.23 4.12 -12.37
C LEU A 315 5.44 5.39 -13.22
N PHE A 316 6.60 5.51 -13.86
CA PHE A 316 6.98 6.68 -14.64
C PHE A 316 6.39 6.69 -16.04
N SER A 317 6.31 5.53 -16.70
CA SER A 317 5.96 5.40 -18.11
C SER A 317 4.62 6.05 -18.47
N GLY A 318 4.65 7.23 -19.10
CA GLY A 318 3.47 7.97 -19.53
C GLY A 318 2.62 8.54 -18.38
N ASN A 319 3.17 8.68 -17.17
CA ASN A 319 2.45 9.20 -16.02
C ASN A 319 2.51 10.74 -15.96
N LYS A 320 1.54 11.39 -16.60
CA LYS A 320 1.47 12.86 -16.69
C LYS A 320 1.08 13.56 -15.38
N ARG A 321 0.61 12.82 -14.37
CA ARG A 321 0.19 13.34 -13.06
C ARG A 321 1.19 12.97 -11.95
N LEU A 322 2.42 12.67 -12.34
CA LEU A 322 3.52 12.44 -11.43
C LEU A 322 4.16 13.78 -11.03
N ARG A 323 4.35 13.98 -9.73
CA ARG A 323 5.06 15.13 -9.16
C ARG A 323 6.17 14.62 -8.26
N VAL A 324 7.41 15.02 -8.55
CA VAL A 324 8.57 14.70 -7.71
C VAL A 324 8.82 15.84 -6.73
N LEU A 325 8.98 15.52 -5.45
CA LEU A 325 9.32 16.44 -4.39
C LEU A 325 10.59 15.96 -3.68
N ALA A 326 11.60 16.82 -3.59
CA ALA A 326 12.72 16.61 -2.69
C ALA A 326 12.25 16.80 -1.24
N TYR A 327 12.81 16.01 -0.32
CA TYR A 327 12.59 16.13 1.12
C TYR A 327 13.21 17.44 1.63
N HIS A 328 12.47 18.52 1.45
CA HIS A 328 12.84 19.89 1.80
C HIS A 328 11.57 20.66 2.20
N PRO A 329 11.60 21.48 3.28
CA PRO A 329 10.42 22.21 3.75
C PRO A 329 9.74 23.01 2.64
N ASP A 330 10.51 23.84 1.91
CA ASP A 330 9.95 24.68 0.85
C ASP A 330 9.17 23.91 -0.21
N GLN A 331 9.65 22.74 -0.63
CA GLN A 331 8.97 21.95 -1.66
C GLN A 331 7.72 21.26 -1.13
N PHE A 332 7.80 20.70 0.08
CA PHE A 332 6.68 20.00 0.69
C PHE A 332 5.59 20.98 1.11
N GLU A 333 5.95 22.02 1.85
CA GLU A 333 5.00 23.00 2.38
C GLU A 333 4.34 23.79 1.26
N SER A 334 5.08 24.22 0.22
CA SER A 334 4.47 24.90 -0.94
C SER A 334 3.49 23.99 -1.66
N TYR A 335 3.87 22.73 -1.92
CA TYR A 335 2.98 21.75 -2.55
C TYR A 335 1.70 21.52 -1.74
N LEU A 336 1.84 21.37 -0.42
CA LEU A 336 0.71 21.14 0.46
C LEU A 336 -0.19 22.38 0.56
N GLN A 337 0.40 23.57 0.59
CA GLN A 337 -0.35 24.83 0.60
C GLN A 337 -1.19 24.97 -0.68
N GLU A 338 -0.66 24.59 -1.83
CA GLU A 338 -1.44 24.49 -3.07
C GLU A 338 -2.64 23.54 -2.92
N GLN A 339 -2.48 22.40 -2.23
CA GLN A 339 -3.58 21.45 -2.03
C GLN A 339 -4.63 21.97 -1.04
N HIS A 340 -4.22 22.63 0.04
CA HIS A 340 -5.15 23.28 0.98
C HIS A 340 -6.00 24.34 0.28
N ILE A 341 -5.38 25.14 -0.60
CA ILE A 341 -6.09 26.13 -1.43
C ILE A 341 -7.03 25.41 -2.40
N ARG A 342 -6.54 24.42 -3.15
CA ARG A 342 -7.30 23.66 -4.15
C ARG A 342 -8.56 23.02 -3.58
N PHE A 343 -8.48 22.45 -2.38
CA PHE A 343 -9.60 21.75 -1.76
C PHE A 343 -10.42 22.64 -0.80
N GLY A 344 -9.95 23.86 -0.57
CA GLY A 344 -10.63 24.87 0.25
C GLY A 344 -10.76 24.45 1.71
N SER A 345 -9.70 23.89 2.31
CA SER A 345 -9.75 23.42 3.69
C SER A 345 -9.80 24.56 4.71
N GLY A 346 -9.37 25.78 4.32
CA GLY A 346 -9.22 26.93 5.22
C GLY A 346 -8.14 26.76 6.29
N GLN A 347 -7.31 25.72 6.18
CA GLN A 347 -6.22 25.41 7.12
C GLN A 347 -4.88 25.84 6.54
N GLN A 348 -3.93 26.13 7.43
CA GLN A 348 -2.52 26.30 7.08
C GLN A 348 -1.78 24.96 7.20
N VAL A 349 -0.75 24.80 6.38
CA VAL A 349 0.17 23.66 6.45
C VAL A 349 0.89 23.68 7.80
N GLU A 350 0.98 22.52 8.45
CA GLU A 350 1.84 22.37 9.63
C GLU A 350 3.33 22.40 9.23
N PRO A 351 4.23 23.07 9.99
CA PRO A 351 5.65 23.13 9.65
C PRO A 351 6.29 21.74 9.54
N MET A 352 7.11 21.55 8.53
CA MET A 352 7.90 20.34 8.34
C MET A 352 9.15 20.38 9.22
N HIS A 353 9.33 19.38 10.08
CA HIS A 353 10.53 19.26 10.88
C HIS A 353 11.61 18.45 10.16
N VAL A 354 12.71 19.12 9.81
CA VAL A 354 13.91 18.49 9.21
C VAL A 354 15.04 18.52 10.22
N HIS A 355 15.46 17.34 10.68
CA HIS A 355 16.70 17.18 11.43
C HIS A 355 17.84 16.93 10.44
N SER A 356 18.63 17.96 10.14
CA SER A 356 19.85 17.87 9.32
C SER A 356 21.06 17.93 10.25
N LYS A 357 21.66 16.75 10.46
CA LYS A 357 22.99 16.58 11.08
C LYS A 357 23.87 15.66 10.23
N THR A 358 23.43 15.32 9.02
CA THR A 358 24.02 14.24 8.22
C THR A 358 25.47 14.55 7.86
N MET A 359 25.74 15.78 7.43
CA MET A 359 27.10 16.24 7.09
C MET A 359 28.03 16.28 8.30
N GLN A 360 27.49 16.42 9.51
CA GLN A 360 28.28 16.47 10.75
C GLN A 360 28.56 15.05 11.28
N GLU A 361 27.56 14.17 11.26
CA GLU A 361 27.64 12.85 11.89
C GLU A 361 28.17 11.76 10.96
N VAL A 362 27.81 11.80 9.68
CA VAL A 362 28.10 10.72 8.71
C VAL A 362 28.54 11.23 7.33
N PRO A 363 29.52 12.17 7.23
CA PRO A 363 29.97 12.71 5.94
C PRO A 363 30.50 11.62 4.98
N HIS A 364 31.05 10.53 5.51
CA HIS A 364 31.53 9.40 4.72
C HIS A 364 30.39 8.64 4.02
N TRP A 365 29.18 8.59 4.59
CA TRP A 365 28.00 8.01 3.92
C TRP A 365 27.53 8.86 2.75
N VAL A 366 27.62 10.19 2.89
CA VAL A 366 27.31 11.12 1.81
C VAL A 366 28.23 10.85 0.63
N ALA A 367 29.55 10.81 0.86
CA ALA A 367 30.53 10.49 -0.17
C ALA A 367 30.30 9.09 -0.81
N GLN A 368 30.03 8.07 0.01
CA GLN A 368 29.76 6.71 -0.48
C GLN A 368 28.52 6.63 -1.38
N SER A 369 27.53 7.51 -1.17
CA SER A 369 26.27 7.49 -1.91
C SER A 369 26.33 8.09 -3.32
N GLN A 370 27.38 8.83 -3.66
CA GLN A 370 27.42 9.60 -4.91
C GLN A 370 27.18 8.72 -6.15
N LYS A 371 27.88 7.59 -6.27
CA LYS A 371 27.71 6.68 -7.41
C LYS A 371 26.29 6.12 -7.53
N ALA A 372 25.66 5.85 -6.39
CA ALA A 372 24.28 5.37 -6.34
C ALA A 372 23.29 6.45 -6.80
N LEU A 373 23.50 7.69 -6.36
CA LEU A 373 22.71 8.85 -6.76
C LEU A 373 22.83 9.09 -8.26
N ASP A 374 24.05 9.12 -8.81
CA ASP A 374 24.29 9.32 -10.24
C ASP A 374 23.61 8.24 -11.08
N GLY A 375 23.72 6.98 -10.66
CA GLY A 375 23.08 5.86 -11.36
C GLY A 375 21.55 5.91 -11.32
N VAL A 376 20.95 6.32 -10.18
CA VAL A 376 19.49 6.50 -10.08
C VAL A 376 19.02 7.69 -10.92
N ALA A 377 19.76 8.81 -10.90
CA ALA A 377 19.43 9.98 -11.69
C ALA A 377 19.46 9.68 -13.20
N ALA A 378 20.51 9.03 -13.69
CA ALA A 378 20.61 8.61 -15.09
C ALA A 378 19.50 7.63 -15.48
N LEU A 379 19.14 6.70 -14.58
CA LEU A 379 18.02 5.80 -14.82
C LEU A 379 16.69 6.56 -14.91
N TRP A 380 16.40 7.49 -14.00
CA TRP A 380 15.16 8.27 -14.02
C TRP A 380 15.06 9.13 -15.28
N GLU A 381 16.17 9.74 -15.70
CA GLU A 381 16.26 10.51 -16.94
C GLU A 381 15.94 9.66 -18.17
N SER A 382 16.33 8.38 -18.20
CA SER A 382 15.96 7.46 -19.30
C SER A 382 14.45 7.21 -19.41
N TYR A 383 13.68 7.52 -18.35
CA TYR A 383 12.21 7.51 -18.32
C TYR A 383 11.60 8.92 -18.38
N GLN A 384 12.40 9.93 -18.73
CA GLN A 384 11.99 11.34 -18.84
C GLN A 384 11.47 11.94 -17.53
N VAL A 385 11.96 11.45 -16.38
CA VAL A 385 11.65 11.99 -15.06
C VAL A 385 12.93 12.56 -14.46
N ALA A 386 12.92 13.85 -14.09
CA ALA A 386 14.08 14.47 -13.46
C ALA A 386 14.24 13.97 -12.02
N PHE A 387 15.44 13.48 -11.68
CA PHE A 387 15.80 13.18 -10.30
C PHE A 387 16.28 14.45 -9.58
N PRO A 388 15.78 14.77 -8.37
CA PRO A 388 15.99 16.09 -7.75
C PRO A 388 17.33 16.18 -7.01
N MET A 389 18.44 15.91 -7.70
CA MET A 389 19.78 15.76 -7.12
C MET A 389 20.21 16.95 -6.24
N GLU A 390 20.13 18.17 -6.79
CA GLU A 390 20.57 19.38 -6.09
C GLU A 390 19.72 19.62 -4.83
N ALA A 391 18.40 19.51 -4.96
CA ALA A 391 17.48 19.77 -3.86
C ALA A 391 17.62 18.78 -2.70
N ILE A 392 17.90 17.50 -2.96
CA ILE A 392 18.14 16.53 -1.88
C ILE A 392 19.52 16.68 -1.24
N ALA A 393 20.50 17.23 -1.96
CA ALA A 393 21.82 17.54 -1.41
C ALA A 393 21.78 18.75 -0.46
N LEU A 394 20.95 19.76 -0.77
CA LEU A 394 20.71 20.92 0.11
C LEU A 394 20.06 20.55 1.46
N ALA A 395 19.39 19.39 1.53
CA ALA A 395 18.67 18.92 2.71
C ALA A 395 19.51 18.04 3.67
N LEU A 396 20.84 17.98 3.49
CA LEU A 396 21.76 17.11 4.24
C LEU A 396 22.11 17.61 5.62
#